data_AF-A0A1Q8Q5A1-F1
#
_entry.id   AF-A0A1Q8Q5A1-F1
#
_cell.length_a   1.000
_cell.length_b   1.000
_cell.length_c   1.000
_cell.angle_alpha   90.00
_cell.angle_beta   90.00
_cell.angle_gamma   90.00
#
_symmetry.space_group_name_H-M   'P 1'
#
loop_
_entity.id
_entity.type
_entity.pdbx_description
1 polymer ?
#
loop_
_entity_poly.entity_id
_entity_poly.type
_entity_poly.pdbx_seq_one_letter_code
_entity_poly.pdbx_strand_id
1 'polypeptide(L)'
;MREVAATMNRAARSHPTPERVASSVSVDTITGIVDVTHDFLKEEQKKGIQSQFPDHWIHFKQEGRMVPLPGEPDVEYLDKDVTREPSKEGSYVMSVSKSGMLVVAAEPDDYSATGGENPYFAAVSYKFPKADEKLEVGQRILVEASGSIMESYPGQGGAKFVTVLPAYQPKKADITEAEAVRRALTKKKFTGGRDVISDLTFDEQKDQWIVTFIETFSTEKDVMEIVVRDQKEIE
;
A
#
# COMPACT_ATOMS: atom_id res chain seq x y z
N MET A 1 -25.24 8.16 19.33
CA MET A 1 -24.28 8.17 18.19
C MET A 1 -23.28 9.34 18.24
N ARG A 2 -23.69 10.63 18.17
CA ARG A 2 -22.76 11.78 18.09
C ARG A 2 -21.74 11.84 19.23
N GLU A 3 -22.14 11.49 20.45
CA GLU A 3 -21.26 11.50 21.62
C GLU A 3 -20.23 10.35 21.60
N VAL A 4 -20.62 9.16 21.12
CA VAL A 4 -19.70 8.04 20.92
C VAL A 4 -18.66 8.41 19.86
N ALA A 5 -19.10 8.97 18.72
CA ALA A 5 -18.19 9.45 17.68
C ALA A 5 -17.22 10.54 18.19
N ALA A 6 -17.71 11.49 19.00
CA ALA A 6 -16.85 12.49 19.62
C ALA A 6 -15.82 11.86 20.59
N THR A 7 -16.22 10.82 21.33
CA THR A 7 -15.34 10.08 22.24
C THR A 7 -14.27 9.31 21.48
N MET A 8 -14.64 8.65 20.39
CA MET A 8 -13.71 7.98 19.48
C MET A 8 -12.70 8.95 18.88
N ASN A 9 -13.14 10.12 18.41
CA ASN A 9 -12.26 11.16 17.91
C ASN A 9 -11.26 11.67 18.96
N ARG A 10 -11.68 11.78 20.23
CA ARG A 10 -10.76 12.13 21.32
C ARG A 10 -9.75 11.02 21.58
N ALA A 11 -10.18 9.76 21.57
CA ALA A 11 -9.30 8.61 21.76
C ALA A 11 -8.24 8.54 20.64
N ALA A 12 -8.66 8.70 19.38
CA ALA A 12 -7.76 8.73 18.22
C ALA A 12 -6.73 9.86 18.32
N ARG A 13 -7.16 11.08 18.66
CA ARG A 13 -6.26 12.23 18.86
C ARG A 13 -5.29 12.08 20.03
N SER A 14 -5.62 11.21 20.99
CA SER A 14 -4.77 10.92 22.15
C SER A 14 -3.78 9.77 21.87
N HIS A 15 -3.88 9.11 20.72
CA HIS A 15 -2.90 8.12 20.31
C HIS A 15 -1.54 8.78 20.07
N PRO A 16 -0.40 8.12 20.34
CA PRO A 16 0.93 8.69 20.08
C PRO A 16 1.19 9.07 18.62
N THR A 17 0.48 8.45 17.68
CA THR A 17 0.53 8.73 16.23
C THR A 17 -0.90 8.96 15.69
N PRO A 18 -1.54 10.08 16.05
CA PRO A 18 -2.98 10.29 15.78
C PRO A 18 -3.32 10.39 14.28
N GLU A 19 -2.34 10.71 13.44
CA GLU A 19 -2.47 10.77 11.98
C GLU A 19 -2.48 9.40 11.29
N ARG A 20 -2.13 8.33 12.03
CA ARG A 20 -2.00 6.96 11.51
C ARG A 20 -3.16 6.05 11.88
N VAL A 21 -4.02 6.47 12.79
CA VAL A 21 -5.11 5.64 13.32
C VAL A 21 -6.41 5.94 12.62
N ALA A 22 -7.26 4.93 12.55
CA ALA A 22 -8.59 5.04 12.00
C ALA A 22 -9.64 4.48 12.95
N SER A 23 -10.82 5.09 12.90
CA SER A 23 -12.02 4.51 13.49
C SER A 23 -13.25 4.95 12.72
N SER A 24 -14.26 4.09 12.69
CA SER A 24 -15.60 4.45 12.25
C SER A 24 -16.60 4.17 13.36
N VAL A 25 -17.70 4.91 13.37
CA VAL A 25 -18.83 4.68 14.26
C VAL A 25 -20.09 4.63 13.42
N SER A 26 -20.79 3.51 13.49
CA SER A 26 -22.09 3.31 12.86
C SER A 26 -23.11 2.87 13.91
N VAL A 27 -24.39 2.92 13.54
CA VAL A 27 -25.47 2.38 14.35
C VAL A 27 -26.29 1.44 13.49
N ASP A 28 -26.57 0.26 13.99
CA ASP A 28 -27.62 -0.57 13.45
C ASP A 28 -28.96 0.07 13.83
N THR A 29 -29.69 0.58 12.85
CA THR A 29 -30.97 1.28 13.08
C THR A 29 -32.11 0.35 13.49
N ILE A 30 -31.93 -0.97 13.35
CA ILE A 30 -32.90 -1.98 13.77
C ILE A 30 -32.66 -2.37 15.22
N THR A 31 -31.42 -2.71 15.58
CA THR A 31 -31.08 -3.20 16.93
C THR A 31 -30.68 -2.09 17.90
N GLY A 32 -30.32 -0.90 17.40
CA GLY A 32 -29.80 0.20 18.19
C GLY A 32 -28.35 0.02 18.66
N ILE A 33 -27.69 -1.09 18.26
CA ILE A 33 -26.30 -1.38 18.61
C ILE A 33 -25.40 -0.38 17.89
N VAL A 34 -24.42 0.15 18.62
CA VAL A 34 -23.40 1.04 18.08
C VAL A 34 -22.17 0.22 17.71
N ASP A 35 -21.88 0.10 16.43
CA ASP A 35 -20.66 -0.54 15.95
C ASP A 35 -19.53 0.48 15.86
N VAL A 36 -18.38 0.11 16.41
CA VAL A 36 -17.15 0.89 16.37
C VAL A 36 -16.06 0.04 15.75
N THR A 37 -15.62 0.40 14.55
CA THR A 37 -14.38 -0.17 13.99
C THR A 37 -13.19 0.66 14.43
N HIS A 38 -12.06 0.02 14.69
CA HIS A 38 -10.83 0.72 15.08
C HIS A 38 -9.58 -0.10 14.77
N ASP A 39 -8.43 0.55 14.76
CA ASP A 39 -7.11 -0.09 14.66
C ASP A 39 -6.17 0.30 15.82
N PHE A 40 -6.67 0.92 16.90
CA PHE A 40 -5.79 1.46 17.96
C PHE A 40 -6.27 1.31 19.41
N LEU A 41 -7.54 0.93 19.64
CA LEU A 41 -8.05 0.82 21.02
C LEU A 41 -7.63 -0.48 21.70
N LYS A 42 -7.07 -0.34 22.90
CA LYS A 42 -6.83 -1.45 23.85
C LYS A 42 -8.11 -1.80 24.63
N GLU A 43 -8.13 -2.98 25.25
CA GLU A 43 -9.27 -3.48 26.03
C GLU A 43 -9.72 -2.51 27.14
N GLU A 44 -8.77 -1.88 27.84
CA GLU A 44 -9.05 -0.94 28.92
C GLU A 44 -9.74 0.32 28.38
N GLN A 45 -9.32 0.79 27.20
CA GLN A 45 -9.93 1.95 26.55
C GLN A 45 -11.35 1.62 26.07
N LYS A 46 -11.56 0.42 25.51
CA LYS A 46 -12.90 -0.05 25.11
C LYS A 46 -13.85 -0.10 26.31
N LYS A 47 -13.41 -0.67 27.44
CA LYS A 47 -14.18 -0.70 28.69
C LYS A 47 -14.48 0.71 29.20
N GLY A 48 -13.50 1.61 29.18
CA GLY A 48 -13.67 3.00 29.59
C GLY A 48 -14.67 3.77 28.71
N ILE A 49 -14.68 3.51 27.40
CA ILE A 49 -15.67 4.08 26.47
C ILE A 49 -17.05 3.49 26.77
N GLN A 50 -17.19 2.16 26.89
CA GLN A 50 -18.46 1.51 27.21
C GLN A 50 -19.07 2.01 28.53
N SER A 51 -18.25 2.27 29.56
CA SER A 51 -18.74 2.80 30.85
C SER A 51 -19.31 4.22 30.79
N GLN A 52 -18.94 5.01 29.77
CA GLN A 52 -19.49 6.35 29.56
C GLN A 52 -20.89 6.31 28.92
N PHE A 53 -21.28 5.17 28.34
CA PHE A 53 -22.55 4.98 27.64
C PHE A 53 -23.26 3.72 28.14
N PRO A 54 -23.67 3.66 29.42
CA PRO A 54 -24.28 2.47 30.01
C PRO A 54 -25.58 2.04 29.31
N ASP A 55 -26.29 3.00 28.71
CA ASP A 55 -27.56 2.76 28.00
C ASP A 55 -27.37 2.36 26.53
N HIS A 56 -26.13 2.23 26.05
CA HIS A 56 -25.82 1.83 24.68
C HIS A 56 -25.04 0.52 24.68
N TRP A 57 -25.44 -0.43 23.84
CA TRP A 57 -24.58 -1.56 23.52
C TRP A 57 -23.58 -1.12 22.45
N ILE A 58 -22.29 -1.07 22.81
CA ILE A 58 -21.22 -0.78 21.86
C ILE A 58 -20.49 -2.08 21.50
N HIS A 59 -20.46 -2.37 20.21
CA HIS A 59 -19.69 -3.48 19.66
C HIS A 59 -18.41 -2.94 19.03
N PHE A 60 -17.26 -3.30 19.63
CA PHE A 60 -15.96 -2.91 19.11
C PHE A 60 -15.40 -4.00 18.21
N LYS A 61 -15.03 -3.63 16.98
CA LYS A 61 -14.37 -4.50 16.02
C LYS A 61 -12.99 -3.93 15.68
N GLN A 62 -11.94 -4.70 15.98
CA GLN A 62 -10.61 -4.37 15.50
C GLN A 62 -10.53 -4.67 13.99
N GLU A 63 -10.05 -3.71 13.21
CA GLU A 63 -9.83 -3.85 11.78
C GLU A 63 -8.34 -4.11 11.52
N GLY A 64 -8.02 -5.32 11.10
CA GLY A 64 -6.65 -5.78 10.86
C GLY A 64 -5.75 -5.71 12.11
N ARG A 65 -4.45 -5.49 11.91
CA ARG A 65 -3.47 -5.28 12.99
C ARG A 65 -3.62 -3.91 13.66
N MET A 66 -3.22 -3.81 14.92
CA MET A 66 -3.18 -2.53 15.62
C MET A 66 -2.05 -1.65 15.10
N VAL A 67 -2.29 -0.35 14.96
CA VAL A 67 -1.25 0.62 14.57
C VAL A 67 -0.06 0.52 15.53
N PRO A 68 1.17 0.33 15.02
CA PRO A 68 2.37 0.27 15.83
C PRO A 68 2.56 1.51 16.68
N LEU A 69 2.99 1.31 17.92
CA LEU A 69 3.42 2.40 18.78
C LEU A 69 4.78 2.96 18.31
N PRO A 70 5.14 4.18 18.72
CA PRO A 70 6.47 4.72 18.42
C PRO A 70 7.59 3.78 18.88
N GLY A 71 8.45 3.38 17.95
CA GLY A 71 9.56 2.45 18.18
C GLY A 71 9.25 0.99 17.85
N GLU A 72 7.99 0.62 17.64
CA GLU A 72 7.61 -0.68 17.09
C GLU A 72 7.76 -0.68 15.56
N PRO A 73 8.16 -1.80 14.94
CA PRO A 73 8.31 -1.89 13.50
C PRO A 73 6.94 -1.82 12.81
N ASP A 74 6.86 -0.99 11.77
CA ASP A 74 5.70 -0.88 10.87
C ASP A 74 6.02 -1.32 9.44
N VAL A 75 7.25 -1.80 9.22
CA VAL A 75 7.70 -2.47 8.02
C VAL A 75 8.29 -3.81 8.42
N GLU A 76 7.89 -4.87 7.74
CA GLU A 76 8.43 -6.22 7.92
C GLU A 76 8.96 -6.76 6.60
N TYR A 77 10.04 -7.53 6.67
CA TYR A 77 10.63 -8.23 5.54
C TYR A 77 10.35 -9.72 5.73
N LEU A 78 9.91 -10.40 4.67
CA LEU A 78 9.77 -11.86 4.72
C LEU A 78 11.16 -12.51 4.82
N ASP A 79 11.24 -13.72 5.40
CA ASP A 79 12.50 -14.43 5.69
C ASP A 79 13.47 -14.59 4.50
N LYS A 80 12.97 -14.43 3.27
CA LYS A 80 13.76 -14.47 2.05
C LYS A 80 13.73 -13.11 1.37
N ASP A 81 14.89 -12.50 1.21
CA ASP A 81 15.01 -11.24 0.47
C ASP A 81 14.80 -11.42 -1.05
N VAL A 82 15.06 -12.63 -1.56
CA VAL A 82 15.05 -12.95 -2.99
C VAL A 82 14.32 -14.27 -3.25
N THR A 83 13.58 -14.31 -4.37
CA THR A 83 12.94 -15.51 -4.91
C THR A 83 13.41 -15.80 -6.35
N ARG A 84 13.40 -17.08 -6.74
CA ARG A 84 13.66 -17.52 -8.12
C ARG A 84 12.37 -17.76 -8.91
N GLU A 85 11.23 -17.60 -8.25
CA GLU A 85 9.91 -17.75 -8.85
C GLU A 85 9.33 -16.36 -9.05
N PRO A 86 8.97 -15.98 -10.30
CA PRO A 86 8.33 -14.70 -10.54
C PRO A 86 6.96 -14.66 -9.85
N SER A 87 6.57 -13.49 -9.38
CA SER A 87 5.26 -13.28 -8.73
C SER A 87 4.75 -11.89 -9.06
N LYS A 88 3.44 -11.77 -9.29
CA LYS A 88 2.73 -10.49 -9.45
C LYS A 88 1.95 -10.08 -8.20
N GLU A 89 2.16 -10.78 -7.09
CA GLU A 89 1.54 -10.44 -5.81
C GLU A 89 1.96 -9.04 -5.33
N GLY A 90 1.04 -8.31 -4.72
CA GLY A 90 1.31 -7.00 -4.13
C GLY A 90 1.47 -5.88 -5.16
N SER A 91 2.19 -4.83 -4.75
CA SER A 91 2.29 -3.58 -5.51
C SER A 91 3.73 -3.08 -5.55
N TYR A 92 4.15 -2.55 -6.69
CA TYR A 92 5.44 -1.87 -6.83
C TYR A 92 5.41 -0.49 -6.16
N VAL A 93 6.44 -0.20 -5.39
CA VAL A 93 6.72 1.15 -4.88
C VAL A 93 7.22 2.01 -6.03
N MET A 94 6.37 2.92 -6.50
CA MET A 94 6.67 3.80 -7.64
C MET A 94 7.39 5.08 -7.20
N SER A 95 7.10 5.55 -5.99
CA SER A 95 7.80 6.67 -5.37
C SER A 95 7.70 6.62 -3.84
N VAL A 96 8.69 7.20 -3.16
CA VAL A 96 8.73 7.36 -1.69
C VAL A 96 9.09 8.79 -1.33
N SER A 97 8.63 9.22 -0.16
CA SER A 97 8.90 10.51 0.46
C SER A 97 8.87 10.36 1.98
N LYS A 98 9.28 11.40 2.70
CA LYS A 98 9.18 11.45 4.18
C LYS A 98 7.78 11.21 4.71
N SER A 99 6.74 11.55 3.95
CA SER A 99 5.35 11.49 4.40
C SER A 99 4.56 10.31 3.84
N GLY A 100 5.12 9.55 2.91
CA GLY A 100 4.35 8.50 2.26
C GLY A 100 4.96 7.95 0.98
N MET A 101 4.17 7.15 0.29
CA MET A 101 4.57 6.39 -0.88
C MET A 101 3.43 6.31 -1.90
N LEU A 102 3.78 6.19 -3.18
CA LEU A 102 2.85 5.79 -4.22
C LEU A 102 3.15 4.34 -4.59
N VAL A 103 2.12 3.50 -4.58
CA VAL A 103 2.21 2.11 -5.02
C VAL A 103 1.27 1.84 -6.18
N VAL A 104 1.65 0.92 -7.05
CA VAL A 104 0.84 0.45 -8.18
C VAL A 104 0.84 -1.08 -8.17
N ALA A 105 -0.34 -1.70 -8.28
CA ALA A 105 -0.48 -3.14 -8.30
C ALA A 105 0.40 -3.77 -9.40
N ALA A 106 1.06 -4.88 -9.07
CA ALA A 106 1.87 -5.61 -10.04
C ALA A 106 0.99 -6.50 -10.97
N GLU A 107 -0.22 -6.82 -10.53
CA GLU A 107 -1.24 -7.53 -11.30
C GLU A 107 -2.44 -6.61 -11.57
N PRO A 108 -2.92 -6.50 -12.81
CA PRO A 108 -4.12 -5.73 -13.12
C PRO A 108 -5.39 -6.53 -12.83
N ASP A 109 -6.44 -5.81 -12.46
CA ASP A 109 -7.81 -6.32 -12.44
C ASP A 109 -8.44 -6.24 -13.85
N ASP A 110 -9.44 -7.09 -14.08
CA ASP A 110 -10.31 -7.05 -15.27
C ASP A 110 -11.72 -6.59 -14.91
N TYR A 111 -12.06 -5.34 -15.23
CA TYR A 111 -13.40 -4.78 -15.04
C TYR A 111 -14.27 -4.76 -16.30
N SER A 112 -13.85 -5.44 -17.38
CA SER A 112 -14.54 -5.43 -18.68
C SER A 112 -15.99 -5.91 -18.59
N ALA A 113 -16.30 -6.83 -17.68
CA ALA A 113 -17.65 -7.34 -17.44
C ALA A 113 -18.67 -6.26 -17.01
N THR A 114 -18.20 -5.15 -16.46
CA THR A 114 -19.03 -4.01 -16.02
C THR A 114 -18.90 -2.78 -16.91
N GLY A 115 -18.21 -2.91 -18.06
CA GLY A 115 -17.87 -1.80 -18.94
C GLY A 115 -16.74 -0.91 -18.41
N GLY A 116 -16.00 -1.38 -17.41
CA GLY A 116 -14.81 -0.71 -16.86
C GLY A 116 -13.56 -0.92 -17.70
N GLU A 117 -12.47 -0.25 -17.31
CA GLU A 117 -11.19 -0.35 -18.00
C GLU A 117 -10.54 -1.75 -17.87
N ASN A 118 -9.82 -2.16 -18.92
CA ASN A 118 -9.00 -3.35 -18.93
C ASN A 118 -7.75 -3.13 -19.81
N PRO A 119 -6.52 -3.37 -19.28
CA PRO A 119 -6.22 -3.75 -17.89
C PRO A 119 -6.35 -2.56 -16.94
N TYR A 120 -6.88 -2.78 -15.73
CA TYR A 120 -6.92 -1.76 -14.67
C TYR A 120 -5.86 -2.06 -13.61
N PHE A 121 -4.94 -1.11 -13.40
CA PHE A 121 -3.93 -1.21 -12.37
C PHE A 121 -4.31 -0.33 -11.19
N ALA A 122 -4.56 -0.92 -10.01
CA ALA A 122 -4.84 -0.16 -8.81
C ALA A 122 -3.61 0.66 -8.41
N ALA A 123 -3.76 1.97 -8.27
CA ALA A 123 -2.73 2.89 -7.81
C ALA A 123 -3.19 3.58 -6.54
N VAL A 124 -2.38 3.60 -5.49
CA VAL A 124 -2.73 4.23 -4.20
C VAL A 124 -1.57 5.03 -3.64
N SER A 125 -1.84 6.29 -3.27
CA SER A 125 -0.95 7.13 -2.49
C SER A 125 -1.24 6.96 -1.00
N TYR A 126 -0.29 6.36 -0.29
CA TYR A 126 -0.40 6.12 1.14
C TYR A 126 0.37 7.17 1.94
N LYS A 127 -0.26 7.74 2.96
CA LYS A 127 0.44 8.41 4.05
C LYS A 127 1.12 7.36 4.92
N PHE A 128 2.43 7.42 4.99
CA PHE A 128 3.26 6.48 5.73
C PHE A 128 4.51 7.21 6.24
N PRO A 129 4.60 7.53 7.55
CA PRO A 129 5.71 8.33 8.07
C PRO A 129 7.06 7.65 7.87
N LYS A 130 8.03 8.45 7.40
CA LYS A 130 9.41 8.04 7.13
C LYS A 130 9.51 6.92 6.08
N ALA A 131 8.64 6.92 5.08
CA ALA A 131 8.66 5.89 4.05
C ALA A 131 10.00 5.84 3.30
N ASP A 132 10.64 6.99 3.08
CA ASP A 132 11.97 7.10 2.46
C ASP A 132 13.13 6.58 3.33
N GLU A 133 12.95 6.43 4.63
CA GLU A 133 13.92 5.78 5.54
C GLU A 133 13.72 4.25 5.61
N LYS A 134 12.58 3.74 5.12
CA LYS A 134 12.12 2.36 5.36
C LYS A 134 11.92 1.54 4.09
N LEU A 135 11.67 2.20 2.97
CA LEU A 135 11.28 1.58 1.71
C LEU A 135 12.09 2.17 0.57
N GLU A 136 12.27 1.38 -0.47
CA GLU A 136 12.98 1.77 -1.67
C GLU A 136 12.08 1.66 -2.89
N VAL A 137 12.24 2.59 -3.82
CA VAL A 137 11.57 2.53 -5.13
C VAL A 137 11.92 1.21 -5.82
N GLY A 138 10.90 0.60 -6.43
CA GLY A 138 10.96 -0.67 -7.14
C GLY A 138 10.66 -1.91 -6.29
N GLN A 139 10.64 -1.81 -4.96
CA GLN A 139 10.24 -2.94 -4.11
C GLN A 139 8.79 -3.35 -4.39
N ARG A 140 8.49 -4.66 -4.36
CA ARG A 140 7.10 -5.14 -4.23
C ARG A 140 6.73 -5.20 -2.75
N ILE A 141 5.55 -4.69 -2.43
CA ILE A 141 5.06 -4.64 -1.07
C ILE A 141 3.58 -5.02 -0.98
N LEU A 142 3.16 -5.51 0.18
CA LEU A 142 1.77 -5.53 0.64
C LEU A 142 1.55 -4.37 1.60
N VAL A 143 0.44 -3.67 1.46
CA VAL A 143 0.10 -2.54 2.32
C VAL A 143 -1.17 -2.86 3.08
N GLU A 144 -1.10 -2.76 4.40
CA GLU A 144 -2.27 -2.77 5.24
C GLU A 144 -2.72 -1.33 5.48
N ALA A 145 -3.86 -0.96 4.90
CA ALA A 145 -4.42 0.38 5.02
C ALA A 145 -4.91 0.66 6.46
N SER A 146 -4.81 1.92 6.88
CA SER A 146 -5.53 2.43 8.05
C SER A 146 -6.71 3.26 7.58
N GLY A 147 -7.91 2.76 7.87
CA GLY A 147 -9.17 3.39 7.46
C GLY A 147 -9.46 3.25 5.96
N SER A 148 -10.39 4.06 5.49
CA SER A 148 -10.86 4.03 4.10
C SER A 148 -9.84 4.62 3.13
N ILE A 149 -9.84 4.08 1.91
CA ILE A 149 -9.16 4.68 0.76
C ILE A 149 -10.16 5.59 0.04
N MET A 150 -9.77 6.84 -0.21
CA MET A 150 -10.56 7.78 -1.00
C MET A 150 -10.66 7.31 -2.45
N GLU A 151 -11.87 7.36 -2.99
CA GLU A 151 -12.19 7.04 -4.37
C GLU A 151 -11.67 8.14 -5.32
N SER A 152 -10.39 8.01 -5.70
CA SER A 152 -9.70 8.83 -6.70
C SER A 152 -8.71 7.96 -7.46
N TYR A 153 -8.10 8.49 -8.53
CA TYR A 153 -6.97 7.83 -9.20
C TYR A 153 -5.74 8.75 -9.26
N PRO A 154 -4.62 8.40 -8.59
CA PRO A 154 -4.48 7.31 -7.62
C PRO A 154 -5.44 7.45 -6.43
N GLY A 155 -5.82 6.34 -5.80
CA GLY A 155 -6.55 6.33 -4.53
C GLY A 155 -5.70 6.98 -3.44
N GLN A 156 -6.31 7.43 -2.34
CA GLN A 156 -5.57 8.09 -1.26
C GLN A 156 -5.97 7.53 0.11
N GLY A 157 -4.99 7.19 0.94
CA GLY A 157 -5.27 6.63 2.27
C GLY A 157 -4.09 6.67 3.22
N GLY A 158 -4.26 6.14 4.43
CA GLY A 158 -3.17 5.89 5.37
C GLY A 158 -2.68 4.45 5.29
N ALA A 159 -1.40 4.21 5.53
CA ALA A 159 -0.86 2.86 5.75
C ALA A 159 -0.48 2.68 7.21
N LYS A 160 -0.82 1.52 7.79
CA LYS A 160 -0.40 1.14 9.14
C LYS A 160 0.74 0.13 9.14
N PHE A 161 0.75 -0.81 8.21
CA PHE A 161 1.85 -1.76 8.02
C PHE A 161 2.20 -1.93 6.55
N VAL A 162 3.47 -2.24 6.32
CA VAL A 162 3.99 -2.63 5.01
C VAL A 162 4.79 -3.92 5.14
N THR A 163 4.50 -4.89 4.28
CA THR A 163 5.28 -6.12 4.16
C THR A 163 6.07 -6.08 2.87
N VAL A 164 7.39 -6.11 2.94
CA VAL A 164 8.27 -6.17 1.77
C VAL A 164 8.37 -7.60 1.29
N LEU A 165 7.98 -7.82 0.03
CA LEU A 165 7.98 -9.13 -0.60
C LEU A 165 9.37 -9.47 -1.16
N PRO A 166 9.75 -10.77 -1.21
CA PRO A 166 10.98 -11.22 -1.85
C PRO A 166 11.05 -10.69 -3.29
N ALA A 167 12.19 -10.11 -3.65
CA ALA A 167 12.42 -9.63 -5.00
C ALA A 167 12.72 -10.81 -5.92
N TYR A 168 12.06 -10.89 -7.07
CA TYR A 168 12.43 -11.89 -8.07
C TYR A 168 13.84 -11.62 -8.61
N GLN A 169 14.66 -12.65 -8.65
CA GLN A 169 15.96 -12.65 -9.32
C GLN A 169 16.11 -13.98 -10.07
N PRO A 170 16.03 -13.99 -11.41
CA PRO A 170 16.38 -15.16 -12.21
C PRO A 170 17.78 -15.69 -11.87
N LYS A 171 18.03 -16.99 -12.05
CA LYS A 171 19.33 -17.60 -11.66
C LYS A 171 20.55 -16.93 -12.32
N LYS A 172 20.39 -16.47 -13.56
CA LYS A 172 21.46 -15.83 -14.34
C LYS A 172 21.47 -14.31 -14.20
N ALA A 173 20.55 -13.73 -13.44
CA ALA A 173 20.46 -12.29 -13.31
C ALA A 173 21.39 -11.76 -12.22
N ASP A 174 22.12 -10.69 -12.51
CA ASP A 174 22.99 -9.96 -11.60
C ASP A 174 22.20 -9.02 -10.66
N ILE A 175 21.10 -8.45 -11.14
CA ILE A 175 20.20 -7.56 -10.39
C ILE A 175 18.81 -8.18 -10.19
N THR A 176 18.09 -7.69 -9.17
CA THR A 176 16.71 -8.11 -8.89
C THR A 176 15.70 -7.33 -9.72
N GLU A 177 14.47 -7.83 -9.77
CA GLU A 177 13.34 -7.13 -10.39
C GLU A 177 13.15 -5.72 -9.79
N ALA A 178 13.35 -5.57 -8.48
CA ALA A 178 13.20 -4.30 -7.78
C ALA A 178 14.25 -3.27 -8.24
N GLU A 179 15.49 -3.71 -8.42
CA GLU A 179 16.58 -2.87 -8.94
C GLU A 179 16.35 -2.51 -10.42
N ALA A 180 15.87 -3.46 -11.23
CA ALA A 180 15.50 -3.19 -12.61
C ALA A 180 14.39 -2.13 -12.73
N VAL A 181 13.34 -2.24 -11.92
CA VAL A 181 12.24 -1.25 -11.86
C VAL A 181 12.76 0.12 -11.42
N ARG A 182 13.57 0.18 -10.37
CA ARG A 182 14.15 1.44 -9.87
C ARG A 182 14.95 2.18 -10.95
N ARG A 183 15.82 1.45 -11.67
CA ARG A 183 16.60 2.01 -12.77
C ARG A 183 15.73 2.47 -13.92
N ALA A 184 14.68 1.70 -14.25
CA ALA A 184 13.75 2.08 -15.30
C ALA A 184 12.97 3.36 -14.96
N LEU A 185 12.48 3.49 -13.72
CA LEU A 185 11.78 4.69 -13.25
C LEU A 185 12.68 5.93 -13.25
N THR A 186 13.97 5.77 -12.91
CA THR A 186 14.96 6.86 -12.97
C THR A 186 15.16 7.36 -14.40
N LYS A 187 15.15 6.47 -15.40
CA LYS A 187 15.26 6.84 -16.83
C LYS A 187 13.99 7.51 -17.36
N LYS A 188 12.81 7.05 -16.93
CA LYS A 188 11.50 7.49 -17.48
C LYS A 188 11.09 8.92 -17.11
N LYS A 189 11.69 9.53 -16.08
CA LYS A 189 11.19 10.78 -15.45
C LYS A 189 9.68 10.68 -15.17
N PHE A 190 9.33 9.75 -14.28
CA PHE A 190 7.96 9.40 -13.89
C PHE A 190 7.04 10.61 -13.66
N THR A 191 5.85 10.61 -14.28
CA THR A 191 4.94 11.77 -14.33
C THR A 191 3.80 11.76 -13.29
N GLY A 192 3.93 10.99 -12.21
CA GLY A 192 3.04 11.15 -11.05
C GLY A 192 1.77 10.29 -11.06
N GLY A 193 1.88 9.03 -11.49
CA GLY A 193 0.88 7.99 -11.17
C GLY A 193 0.00 7.51 -12.31
N ARG A 194 0.21 7.99 -13.54
CA ARG A 194 -0.45 7.45 -14.75
C ARG A 194 0.35 6.37 -15.45
N ASP A 195 1.66 6.35 -15.22
CA ASP A 195 2.55 5.33 -15.73
C ASP A 195 2.47 4.09 -14.83
N VAL A 196 2.09 2.95 -15.39
CA VAL A 196 2.02 1.67 -14.68
C VAL A 196 2.93 0.65 -15.34
N ILE A 197 3.49 -0.27 -14.56
CA ILE A 197 4.35 -1.35 -15.06
C ILE A 197 3.42 -2.48 -15.50
N SER A 198 3.26 -2.66 -16.81
CA SER A 198 2.41 -3.72 -17.36
C SER A 198 3.12 -5.06 -17.45
N ASP A 199 4.43 -5.04 -17.68
CA ASP A 199 5.26 -6.23 -17.77
C ASP A 199 6.70 -5.97 -17.32
N LEU A 200 7.36 -7.04 -16.85
CA LEU A 200 8.75 -7.03 -16.41
C LEU A 200 9.38 -8.39 -16.73
N THR A 201 10.30 -8.39 -17.70
CA THR A 201 10.90 -9.62 -18.22
C THR A 201 12.42 -9.53 -18.22
N PHE A 202 13.09 -10.60 -17.81
CA PHE A 202 14.54 -10.76 -17.96
C PHE A 202 14.86 -11.53 -19.24
N ASP A 203 15.65 -10.92 -20.13
CA ASP A 203 16.17 -11.53 -21.35
C ASP A 203 17.56 -12.13 -21.07
N GLU A 204 17.61 -13.45 -20.80
CA GLU A 204 18.86 -14.16 -20.52
C GLU A 204 19.85 -14.14 -21.69
N GLN A 205 19.40 -13.95 -22.94
CA GLN A 205 20.28 -13.97 -24.11
C GLN A 205 21.05 -12.67 -24.25
N LYS A 206 20.40 -11.56 -23.86
CA LYS A 206 20.95 -10.20 -23.97
C LYS A 206 21.42 -9.64 -22.64
N ASP A 207 21.27 -10.38 -21.55
CA ASP A 207 21.73 -10.00 -20.21
C ASP A 207 21.14 -8.65 -19.77
N GLN A 208 19.82 -8.55 -19.86
CA GLN A 208 19.10 -7.30 -19.64
C GLN A 208 17.67 -7.54 -19.15
N TRP A 209 17.15 -6.55 -18.44
CA TRP A 209 15.74 -6.45 -18.07
C TRP A 209 15.01 -5.53 -19.04
N ILE A 210 13.77 -5.90 -19.35
CA ILE A 210 12.83 -5.11 -20.14
C ILE A 210 11.66 -4.76 -19.21
N VAL A 211 11.49 -3.46 -18.94
CA VAL A 211 10.39 -2.94 -18.14
C VAL A 211 9.41 -2.23 -19.05
N THR A 212 8.19 -2.73 -19.14
CA THR A 212 7.15 -2.18 -20.01
C THR A 212 6.21 -1.31 -19.22
N PHE A 213 6.10 -0.05 -19.61
CA PHE A 213 5.16 0.91 -19.06
C PHE A 213 4.02 1.16 -20.04
N ILE A 214 2.82 1.34 -19.49
CA ILE A 214 1.68 1.89 -20.22
C ILE A 214 1.14 3.11 -19.47
N GLU A 215 0.62 4.08 -20.21
CA GLU A 215 -0.12 5.19 -19.60
C GLU A 215 -1.60 4.82 -19.46
N THR A 216 -2.11 4.83 -18.22
CA THR A 216 -3.53 4.67 -17.92
C THR A 216 -4.33 5.90 -18.36
N PHE A 217 -5.57 5.71 -18.81
CA PHE A 217 -6.48 6.77 -19.29
C PHE A 217 -6.07 7.50 -20.59
N SER A 218 -5.04 7.04 -21.30
CA SER A 218 -4.73 7.56 -22.65
C SER A 218 -5.60 6.88 -23.71
N THR A 219 -6.08 7.66 -24.68
CA THR A 219 -6.84 7.15 -25.84
C THR A 219 -5.97 6.36 -26.82
N GLU A 220 -4.66 6.60 -26.79
CA GLU A 220 -3.65 5.80 -27.49
C GLU A 220 -2.86 5.05 -26.42
N LYS A 221 -2.78 3.72 -26.51
CA LYS A 221 -1.97 2.93 -25.57
C LYS A 221 -0.51 3.22 -25.87
N ASP A 222 0.02 4.26 -25.23
CA ASP A 222 1.44 4.58 -25.29
C ASP A 222 2.20 3.54 -24.47
N VAL A 223 2.71 2.53 -25.19
CA VAL A 223 3.58 1.50 -24.64
C VAL A 223 5.01 1.99 -24.73
N MET A 224 5.68 2.06 -23.59
CA MET A 224 7.09 2.43 -23.49
C MET A 224 7.89 1.31 -22.85
N GLU A 225 8.84 0.76 -23.61
CA GLU A 225 9.79 -0.21 -23.09
C GLU A 225 11.08 0.49 -22.66
N ILE A 226 11.54 0.17 -21.45
CA ILE A 226 12.83 0.61 -20.94
C ILE A 226 13.72 -0.59 -20.73
N VAL A 227 14.81 -0.61 -21.48
CA VAL A 227 15.86 -1.62 -21.33
C VAL A 227 16.82 -1.20 -20.22
N VAL A 228 17.05 -2.11 -19.28
CA VAL A 228 17.99 -1.97 -18.16
C VAL A 228 19.03 -3.07 -18.27
N ARG A 229 20.31 -2.69 -18.31
CA ARG A 229 21.40 -3.66 -18.31
C ARG A 229 21.46 -4.39 -16.98
N ASP A 230 21.64 -5.70 -17.04
CA ASP A 230 21.75 -6.56 -15.87
C ASP A 230 23.20 -6.57 -15.37
N GLN A 231 23.62 -5.48 -14.75
CA GLN A 231 24.97 -5.35 -14.20
C GLN A 231 24.86 -4.64 -12.85
N LYS A 232 25.54 -5.16 -11.83
CA LYS A 232 25.68 -4.42 -10.57
C LYS A 232 26.43 -3.11 -10.84
N GLU A 233 25.92 -2.00 -10.33
CA GLU A 233 26.69 -0.75 -10.37
C GLU A 233 27.89 -0.93 -9.44
N ILE A 234 29.08 -0.57 -9.94
CA ILE A 234 30.28 -0.52 -9.12
C ILE A 234 30.23 0.85 -8.43
N GLU A 235 29.96 0.84 -7.12
CA GLU A 235 30.09 2.04 -6.27
C GLU A 235 31.55 2.48 -6.13
#